data_AF-A0A9Q8ZUA7-F1
#
_entry.id   AF-A0A9Q8ZUA7-F1
#
_cell.length_a   1.000
_cell.length_b   1.000
_cell.length_c   1.000
_cell.angle_alpha   90.00
_cell.angle_beta   90.00
_cell.angle_gamma   90.00
#
_symmetry.space_group_name_H-M   'P 1'
#
loop_
_entity.id
_entity.type
_entity.pdbx_description
1 polymer ?
#
loop_
_entity_poly.entity_id
_entity_poly.type
_entity_poly.pdbx_seq_one_letter_code
_entity_poly.pdbx_strand_id
1 'polypeptide(L)'
;MIVWFCIAVSVLIGAVTPACAAEVAGIWALRAQGSTLMLFEVSRSRDGWAGSWTQPSAYDTNGEYFNDIKADTTIRRSREAHNIEDGVELVFDNTWRGGAPDHIIIHVSDAGHASMQWAAFNSTRYKLTRMASRTGLGPWQVDRGYVPDMVRSTSPAMTAIFDADQADRLDPAHINWKVVSLFDRARREQTQALLDSGSLSSGDDFYHAAFVFQHGDKPDDFMRAHALAMIAIARGRPDATWIGAATLDRYLQYSGRPQIYGTQFTRPATDFTQEPYQRGLLSDAIRKASNVPTLAAQEHQRTAWDRRMPLEKTP
;
A
#
# COMPACT_ATOMS: atom_id res chain seq x y z
N MET A 1 21.42 30.48 67.37
CA MET A 1 20.51 31.36 66.60
C MET A 1 20.78 31.16 65.13
N ILE A 2 19.99 30.30 64.46
CA ILE A 2 20.00 30.18 63.00
C ILE A 2 18.54 30.16 62.57
N VAL A 3 18.17 31.20 61.82
CA VAL A 3 16.82 31.51 61.37
C VAL A 3 16.48 30.62 60.18
N TRP A 4 15.29 30.01 60.21
CA TRP A 4 14.70 29.27 59.10
C TRP A 4 14.38 30.21 57.93
N PHE A 5 14.83 29.86 56.72
CA PHE A 5 14.33 30.43 55.47
C PHE A 5 13.60 29.34 54.70
N CYS A 6 12.27 29.39 54.72
CA CYS A 6 11.42 28.60 53.83
C CYS A 6 11.41 29.27 52.45
N ILE A 7 12.10 28.69 51.47
CA ILE A 7 11.94 29.07 50.06
C ILE A 7 10.74 28.29 49.52
N ALA A 8 9.62 28.98 49.32
CA ALA A 8 8.49 28.47 48.57
C ALA A 8 8.86 28.47 47.08
N VAL A 9 9.11 27.30 46.52
CA VAL A 9 9.23 27.11 45.06
C VAL A 9 7.82 27.03 44.51
N SER A 10 7.31 28.16 44.01
CA SER A 10 6.09 28.20 43.21
C SER A 10 6.37 27.52 41.87
N VAL A 11 5.93 26.27 41.73
CA VAL A 11 5.85 25.60 40.43
C VAL A 11 4.75 26.30 39.64
N LEU A 12 5.13 27.22 38.74
CA LEU A 12 4.25 27.63 37.65
C LEU A 12 4.03 26.41 36.77
N ILE A 13 2.90 25.73 36.98
CA ILE A 13 2.34 24.83 35.99
C ILE A 13 1.90 25.73 34.83
N GLY A 14 2.82 25.94 33.88
CA GLY A 14 2.45 26.47 32.58
C GLY A 14 1.39 25.54 32.02
N ALA A 15 0.18 26.05 31.86
CA ALA A 15 -0.84 25.36 31.09
C ALA A 15 -0.22 25.08 29.72
N VAL A 16 0.08 23.81 29.45
CA VAL A 16 0.34 23.35 28.10
C VAL A 16 -0.97 23.63 27.37
N THR A 17 -0.99 24.71 26.60
CA THR A 17 -2.06 24.96 25.65
C THR A 17 -2.22 23.68 24.84
N PRO A 18 -3.42 23.08 24.77
CA PRO A 18 -3.62 21.94 23.88
C PRO A 18 -3.12 22.38 22.51
N ALA A 19 -2.22 21.60 21.92
CA ALA A 19 -1.77 21.82 20.56
C ALA A 19 -3.01 22.16 19.72
N CYS A 20 -3.05 23.34 19.11
CA CYS A 20 -4.21 23.85 18.39
C CYS A 20 -4.85 22.71 17.59
N ALA A 21 -6.12 22.41 17.87
CA ALA A 21 -6.89 21.56 16.99
C ALA A 21 -6.74 22.15 15.58
N ALA A 22 -6.16 21.38 14.66
CA ALA A 22 -5.91 21.86 13.31
C ALA A 22 -7.25 22.28 12.70
N GLU A 23 -7.35 23.53 12.25
CA GLU A 23 -8.63 24.09 11.82
C GLU A 23 -9.11 23.40 10.54
N VAL A 24 -10.29 22.80 10.57
CA VAL A 24 -10.87 22.13 9.38
C VAL A 24 -11.24 23.11 8.27
N ALA A 25 -11.50 24.38 8.62
CA ALA A 25 -11.72 25.44 7.65
C ALA A 25 -10.51 25.59 6.72
N GLY A 26 -10.75 25.68 5.42
CA GLY A 26 -9.71 25.81 4.41
C GLY A 26 -10.07 25.12 3.10
N ILE A 27 -9.10 25.10 2.19
CA ILE A 27 -9.22 24.46 0.89
C ILE A 27 -8.35 23.20 0.91
N TRP A 28 -8.93 22.07 0.56
CA TRP A 28 -8.31 20.76 0.63
C TRP A 28 -8.34 20.09 -0.74
N ALA A 29 -7.16 19.74 -1.26
CA ALA A 29 -7.00 19.10 -2.55
C ALA A 29 -6.90 17.60 -2.42
N LEU A 30 -7.74 16.89 -3.18
CA LEU A 30 -7.49 15.50 -3.55
C LEU A 30 -6.53 15.48 -4.73
N ARG A 31 -5.33 14.96 -4.52
CA ARG A 31 -4.27 14.90 -5.52
C ARG A 31 -4.22 13.51 -6.16
N ALA A 32 -3.77 13.46 -7.41
CA ALA A 32 -3.57 12.21 -8.15
C ALA A 32 -2.41 12.39 -9.13
N GLN A 33 -1.31 11.66 -8.91
CA GLN A 33 -0.16 11.60 -9.83
C GLN A 33 0.35 12.99 -10.31
N GLY A 34 0.42 13.96 -9.39
CA GLY A 34 0.91 15.32 -9.67
C GLY A 34 -0.17 16.33 -10.11
N SER A 35 -1.38 15.89 -10.43
CA SER A 35 -2.54 16.75 -10.74
C SER A 35 -3.48 16.87 -9.54
N THR A 36 -4.26 17.96 -9.49
CA THR A 36 -5.38 18.08 -8.54
C THR A 36 -6.63 17.48 -9.17
N LEU A 37 -7.20 16.46 -8.55
CA LEU A 37 -8.41 15.80 -9.03
C LEU A 37 -9.66 16.53 -8.55
N MET A 38 -9.71 16.90 -7.27
CA MET A 38 -10.86 17.57 -6.66
C MET A 38 -10.40 18.57 -5.61
N LEU A 39 -11.24 19.57 -5.34
CA LEU A 39 -11.03 20.54 -4.26
C LEU A 39 -12.27 20.56 -3.37
N PHE A 40 -12.03 20.48 -2.07
CA PHE A 40 -13.03 20.62 -1.02
C PHE A 40 -12.73 21.89 -0.23
N GLU A 41 -13.63 22.85 -0.27
CA GLU A 41 -13.54 24.04 0.55
C GLU A 41 -14.50 23.92 1.72
N VAL A 42 -13.96 24.00 2.93
CA VAL A 42 -14.71 24.00 4.18
C VAL A 42 -14.62 25.40 4.78
N SER A 43 -15.75 25.99 5.14
CA SER A 43 -15.79 27.30 5.79
C SER A 43 -16.77 27.30 6.96
N ARG A 44 -16.49 28.14 7.94
CA ARG A 44 -17.36 28.35 9.09
C ARG A 44 -18.18 29.60 8.88
N SER A 45 -19.50 29.48 8.98
CA SER A 45 -20.45 30.60 8.98
C SER A 45 -21.10 30.74 10.35
N ARG A 46 -22.04 31.70 10.49
CA ARG A 46 -22.86 31.84 11.70
C ARG A 46 -23.82 30.67 11.91
N ASP A 47 -24.20 29.99 10.83
CA ASP A 47 -25.20 28.91 10.82
C ASP A 47 -24.55 27.52 10.97
N GLY A 48 -23.23 27.45 11.08
CA GLY A 48 -22.45 26.21 11.21
C GLY A 48 -21.37 26.08 10.14
N TRP A 49 -20.96 24.84 9.87
CA TRP A 49 -20.05 24.55 8.77
C TRP A 49 -20.77 24.61 7.43
N ALA A 50 -20.03 24.95 6.38
CA ALA A 50 -20.47 24.84 5.00
C ALA A 50 -19.32 24.29 4.15
N GLY A 51 -19.69 23.53 3.12
CA GLY A 51 -18.77 22.89 2.21
C GLY A 51 -19.02 23.26 0.76
N SER A 52 -17.97 23.24 -0.05
CA SER A 52 -18.10 23.12 -1.49
C SER A 52 -17.11 22.15 -2.08
N TRP A 53 -17.55 21.48 -3.14
CA TRP A 53 -16.80 20.45 -3.81
C TRP A 53 -16.67 20.81 -5.29
N THR A 54 -15.49 21.25 -5.69
CA THR A 54 -15.11 21.49 -7.08
C THR A 54 -14.51 20.21 -7.65
N GLN A 55 -15.04 19.74 -8.77
CA GLN A 55 -14.67 18.46 -9.39
C GLN A 55 -14.76 18.53 -10.92
N PRO A 56 -14.25 17.53 -11.66
CA PRO A 56 -14.53 17.42 -13.09
C PRO A 56 -16.04 17.31 -13.33
N SER A 57 -16.52 17.86 -14.46
CA SER A 57 -17.95 17.87 -14.79
C SER A 57 -18.53 16.46 -14.97
N ALA A 58 -17.69 15.50 -15.38
CA ALA A 58 -17.99 14.07 -15.38
C ALA A 58 -16.69 13.24 -15.30
N TYR A 59 -16.80 12.04 -14.73
CA TYR A 59 -15.75 11.03 -14.61
C TYR A 59 -16.39 9.69 -14.22
N ASP A 60 -15.70 8.60 -14.51
CA ASP A 60 -16.00 7.27 -13.97
C ASP A 60 -15.03 6.94 -12.83
N THR A 61 -15.53 6.24 -11.80
CA THR A 61 -14.66 5.80 -10.70
C THR A 61 -15.23 4.59 -9.94
N ASN A 62 -14.33 3.74 -9.46
CA ASN A 62 -14.60 2.71 -8.46
C ASN A 62 -14.09 3.08 -7.06
N GLY A 63 -13.71 4.34 -6.86
CA GLY A 63 -13.08 4.86 -5.66
C GLY A 63 -11.55 4.75 -5.64
N GLU A 64 -10.93 3.72 -6.23
CA GLU A 64 -9.46 3.60 -6.29
C GLU A 64 -8.85 4.16 -7.59
N TYR A 65 -9.65 4.28 -8.65
CA TYR A 65 -9.22 4.73 -9.97
C TYR A 65 -10.28 5.66 -10.57
N PHE A 66 -9.83 6.71 -11.23
CA PHE A 66 -10.67 7.70 -11.91
C PHE A 66 -10.30 7.77 -13.38
N ASN A 67 -11.27 7.65 -14.28
CA ASN A 67 -11.08 7.71 -15.73
C ASN A 67 -12.20 8.52 -16.39
N ASP A 68 -12.11 8.67 -17.71
CA ASP A 68 -13.09 9.38 -18.54
C ASP A 68 -13.38 10.81 -18.06
N ILE A 69 -12.34 11.44 -17.48
CA ILE A 69 -12.42 12.77 -16.87
C ILE A 69 -12.67 13.81 -17.96
N LYS A 70 -13.75 14.58 -17.78
CA LYS A 70 -14.04 15.76 -18.62
C LYS A 70 -13.35 17.00 -18.07
N ALA A 71 -12.77 17.80 -18.98
CA ALA A 71 -11.93 18.94 -18.63
C ALA A 71 -12.68 20.08 -17.95
N ASP A 72 -13.98 20.23 -18.23
CA ASP A 72 -14.82 21.23 -17.58
C ASP A 72 -14.98 20.91 -16.10
N THR A 73 -15.22 21.94 -15.29
CA THR A 73 -15.38 21.79 -13.83
C THR A 73 -16.79 22.15 -13.39
N THR A 74 -17.25 21.50 -12.33
CA THR A 74 -18.51 21.82 -11.66
C THR A 74 -18.27 22.01 -10.17
N ILE A 75 -19.10 22.83 -9.53
CA ILE A 75 -19.05 23.11 -8.09
C ILE A 75 -20.38 22.69 -7.47
N ARG A 76 -20.32 21.75 -6.50
CA ARG A 76 -21.46 21.39 -5.65
C ARG A 76 -21.32 22.09 -4.29
N ARG A 77 -22.44 22.56 -3.73
CA ARG A 77 -22.49 23.12 -2.38
C ARG A 77 -23.13 22.11 -1.45
N SER A 78 -22.63 22.01 -0.21
CA SER A 78 -23.22 21.12 0.78
C SER A 78 -24.63 21.60 1.15
N ARG A 79 -25.60 20.70 1.19
CA ARG A 79 -26.94 20.97 1.74
C ARG A 79 -26.96 20.94 3.27
N GLU A 80 -26.10 20.11 3.85
CA GLU A 80 -25.96 19.95 5.30
C GLU A 80 -24.47 19.80 5.64
N ALA A 81 -24.11 20.18 6.86
CA ALA A 81 -22.80 19.93 7.42
C ALA A 81 -22.93 19.61 8.92
N HIS A 82 -22.27 18.56 9.36
CA HIS A 82 -22.33 18.06 10.73
C HIS A 82 -20.95 18.12 11.38
N ASN A 83 -20.89 18.58 12.63
CA ASN A 83 -19.67 18.53 13.42
C ASN A 83 -19.40 17.07 13.82
N ILE A 84 -18.15 16.64 13.67
CA ILE A 84 -17.64 15.40 14.25
C ILE A 84 -16.41 15.72 15.10
N GLU A 85 -15.98 14.78 15.94
CA GLU A 85 -14.95 15.01 16.97
C GLU A 85 -13.65 15.64 16.43
N ASP A 86 -13.21 15.21 15.25
CA ASP A 86 -11.92 15.57 14.63
C ASP A 86 -12.07 16.06 13.17
N GLY A 87 -13.24 16.60 12.82
CA GLY A 87 -13.53 16.91 11.43
C GLY A 87 -14.90 17.49 11.14
N VAL A 88 -15.34 17.30 9.89
CA VAL A 88 -16.68 17.69 9.42
C VAL A 88 -17.22 16.62 8.48
N GLU A 89 -18.51 16.33 8.59
CA GLU A 89 -19.27 15.63 7.56
C GLU A 89 -20.00 16.64 6.69
N LEU A 90 -19.86 16.53 5.37
CA LEU A 90 -20.53 17.36 4.37
C LEU A 90 -21.45 16.49 3.53
N VAL A 91 -22.71 16.91 3.40
CA VAL A 91 -23.71 16.21 2.60
C VAL A 91 -24.00 17.01 1.34
N PHE A 92 -23.91 16.36 0.17
CA PHE A 92 -24.15 16.98 -1.13
C PHE A 92 -25.29 16.28 -1.88
N ASP A 93 -26.14 17.04 -2.56
CA ASP A 93 -27.18 16.47 -3.42
C ASP A 93 -26.56 15.65 -4.56
N ASN A 94 -27.09 14.47 -4.81
CA ASN A 94 -26.65 13.61 -5.90
C ASN A 94 -26.93 14.27 -7.25
N THR A 95 -26.02 14.10 -8.21
CA THR A 95 -26.19 14.61 -9.58
C THR A 95 -27.28 13.85 -10.34
N TRP A 96 -27.60 12.62 -9.94
CA TRP A 96 -28.74 11.86 -10.44
C TRP A 96 -30.02 12.15 -9.66
N ARG A 97 -31.11 12.43 -10.38
CA ARG A 97 -32.44 12.63 -9.76
C ARG A 97 -32.87 11.36 -9.01
N GLY A 98 -33.14 11.52 -7.71
CA GLY A 98 -33.56 10.42 -6.84
C GLY A 98 -32.41 9.57 -6.27
N GLY A 99 -31.16 9.89 -6.60
CA GLY A 99 -29.99 9.25 -5.99
C GLY A 99 -29.83 9.66 -4.53
N ALA A 100 -29.28 8.75 -3.71
CA ALA A 100 -28.93 9.07 -2.33
C ALA A 100 -27.87 10.17 -2.28
N PRO A 101 -27.92 11.11 -1.31
CA PRO A 101 -26.91 12.14 -1.15
C PRO A 101 -25.50 11.56 -1.00
N ASP A 102 -24.50 12.33 -1.44
CA ASP A 102 -23.11 12.01 -1.18
C ASP A 102 -22.71 12.50 0.21
N HIS A 103 -22.19 11.60 1.03
CA HIS A 103 -21.61 11.90 2.33
C HIS A 103 -20.09 11.89 2.22
N ILE A 104 -19.49 13.05 2.50
CA ILE A 104 -18.04 13.27 2.50
C ILE A 104 -17.61 13.63 3.93
N ILE A 105 -16.81 12.77 4.53
CA ILE A 105 -16.27 13.01 5.87
C ILE A 105 -14.81 13.43 5.73
N ILE A 106 -14.43 14.57 6.32
CA ILE A 106 -13.06 15.08 6.32
C ILE A 106 -12.53 15.11 7.75
N HIS A 107 -11.46 14.36 8.01
CA HIS A 107 -10.73 14.32 9.28
C HIS A 107 -9.41 15.06 9.13
N VAL A 108 -9.12 16.04 10.00
CA VAL A 108 -7.89 16.83 9.92
C VAL A 108 -6.79 16.17 10.73
N SER A 109 -5.65 15.89 10.10
CA SER A 109 -4.48 15.33 10.78
C SER A 109 -3.58 16.43 11.32
N ASP A 110 -3.28 17.44 10.50
CA ASP A 110 -2.44 18.57 10.88
C ASP A 110 -2.77 19.82 10.03
N ALA A 111 -1.97 20.89 10.19
CA ALA A 111 -2.17 22.14 9.48
C ALA A 111 -2.05 22.02 7.93
N GLY A 112 -1.41 20.98 7.39
CA GLY A 112 -1.22 20.76 5.95
C GLY A 112 -1.97 19.55 5.40
N HIS A 113 -2.41 18.62 6.25
CA HIS A 113 -2.96 17.33 5.81
C HIS A 113 -4.28 16.99 6.48
N ALA A 114 -5.16 16.39 5.68
CA ALA A 114 -6.40 15.78 6.13
C ALA A 114 -6.61 14.45 5.41
N SER A 115 -7.60 13.70 5.86
CA SER A 115 -8.09 12.53 5.14
C SER A 115 -9.57 12.69 4.84
N MET A 116 -10.02 12.07 3.75
CA MET A 116 -11.41 12.11 3.33
C MET A 116 -11.95 10.72 3.11
N GLN A 117 -13.15 10.46 3.61
CA GLN A 117 -13.93 9.26 3.31
C GLN A 117 -15.16 9.68 2.52
N TRP A 118 -15.42 8.96 1.45
CA TRP A 118 -16.63 9.10 0.65
C TRP A 118 -17.47 7.85 0.86
N ALA A 119 -18.67 8.01 1.43
CA ALA A 119 -19.54 6.89 1.80
C ALA A 119 -19.89 5.95 0.64
N ALA A 120 -19.85 6.44 -0.62
CA ALA A 120 -20.01 5.59 -1.80
C ALA A 120 -18.96 4.47 -1.89
N PHE A 121 -17.79 4.63 -1.26
CA PHE A 121 -16.65 3.72 -1.34
C PHE A 121 -16.20 3.18 0.02
N ASN A 122 -17.00 3.37 1.09
CA ASN A 122 -16.87 2.89 2.49
C ASN A 122 -15.45 2.74 3.08
N SER A 123 -14.64 1.82 2.56
CA SER A 123 -13.27 1.54 2.98
C SER A 123 -12.22 2.51 2.44
N THR A 124 -12.51 3.23 1.35
CA THR A 124 -11.50 4.09 0.72
C THR A 124 -11.33 5.40 1.50
N ARG A 125 -10.10 5.65 1.93
CA ARG A 125 -9.70 6.90 2.56
C ARG A 125 -8.69 7.60 1.67
N TYR A 126 -9.00 8.83 1.30
CA TYR A 126 -8.17 9.68 0.46
C TYR A 126 -7.30 10.60 1.31
N LYS A 127 -6.09 10.90 0.83
CA LYS A 127 -5.26 11.96 1.39
C LYS A 127 -5.69 13.29 0.79
N LEU A 128 -5.86 14.29 1.64
CA LEU A 128 -6.09 15.67 1.24
C LEU A 128 -4.91 16.55 1.67
N THR A 129 -4.52 17.46 0.79
CA THR A 129 -3.46 18.46 1.05
C THR A 129 -4.06 19.86 1.09
N ARG A 130 -3.71 20.66 2.10
CA ARG A 130 -4.20 22.04 2.20
C ARG A 130 -3.65 22.90 1.07
N MET A 131 -4.51 23.73 0.49
CA MET A 131 -4.21 24.66 -0.59
C MET A 131 -4.32 26.11 -0.11
N ALA A 132 -3.42 26.97 -0.58
CA ALA A 132 -3.47 28.40 -0.28
C ALA A 132 -4.55 29.16 -1.07
N SER A 133 -5.01 28.62 -2.20
CA SER A 133 -6.05 29.24 -3.04
C SER A 133 -6.79 28.19 -3.87
N ARG A 134 -7.89 28.59 -4.51
CA ARG A 134 -8.81 27.72 -5.26
C ARG A 134 -8.31 27.35 -6.67
N THR A 135 -7.13 27.79 -7.08
CA THR A 135 -6.66 27.59 -8.46
C THR A 135 -6.23 26.15 -8.72
N GLY A 136 -6.67 25.65 -9.88
CA GLY A 136 -6.02 24.53 -10.57
C GLY A 136 -6.56 23.15 -10.20
N LEU A 137 -7.76 22.83 -10.67
CA LEU A 137 -8.05 21.45 -11.05
C LEU A 137 -7.23 21.08 -12.28
N GLY A 138 -6.80 19.82 -12.37
CA GLY A 138 -5.96 19.34 -13.45
C GLY A 138 -4.50 19.83 -13.39
N PRO A 139 -3.82 19.95 -14.55
CA PRO A 139 -4.33 19.59 -15.88
C PRO A 139 -4.71 18.12 -15.94
N TRP A 140 -5.86 17.82 -16.56
CA TRP A 140 -6.29 16.45 -16.84
C TRP A 140 -6.11 16.12 -18.32
N GLN A 141 -5.81 14.87 -18.60
CA GLN A 141 -5.73 14.33 -19.95
C GLN A 141 -6.94 13.43 -20.16
N VAL A 142 -7.66 13.62 -21.26
CA VAL A 142 -8.98 13.02 -21.52
C VAL A 142 -8.93 11.48 -21.54
N ASP A 143 -7.81 10.90 -22.01
CA ASP A 143 -7.64 9.45 -22.15
C ASP A 143 -6.73 8.84 -21.07
N ARG A 144 -6.52 9.56 -19.97
CA ARG A 144 -5.67 9.11 -18.86
C ARG A 144 -6.53 8.81 -17.64
N GLY A 145 -6.24 7.68 -17.01
CA GLY A 145 -6.75 7.43 -15.67
C GLY A 145 -5.80 7.88 -14.56
N TYR A 146 -6.40 8.18 -13.42
CA TYR A 146 -5.78 8.81 -12.27
C TYR A 146 -6.03 7.94 -11.05
N VAL A 147 -4.93 7.58 -10.36
CA VAL A 147 -4.98 6.97 -9.04
C VAL A 147 -4.84 8.09 -8.01
N PRO A 148 -5.85 8.36 -7.18
CA PRO A 148 -5.77 9.38 -6.17
C PRO A 148 -4.81 8.97 -5.06
N ASP A 149 -4.25 9.98 -4.39
CA ASP A 149 -3.46 9.76 -3.19
C ASP A 149 -4.37 9.22 -2.09
N MET A 150 -4.13 7.97 -1.68
CA MET A 150 -4.94 7.27 -0.68
C MET A 150 -4.14 7.03 0.60
N VAL A 151 -4.86 6.95 1.71
CA VAL A 151 -4.35 6.44 2.98
C VAL A 151 -4.47 4.91 2.95
N ARG A 152 -3.33 4.24 2.91
CA ARG A 152 -3.24 2.77 3.01
C ARG A 152 -2.36 2.43 4.20
N SER A 153 -2.98 1.88 5.24
CA SER A 153 -2.26 1.54 6.48
C SER A 153 -1.75 0.11 6.37
N THR A 154 -0.49 -0.10 6.72
CA THR A 154 0.12 -1.44 6.80
C THR A 154 -0.36 -2.13 8.08
N SER A 155 -0.79 -3.38 7.94
CA SER A 155 -1.25 -4.25 9.03
C SER A 155 -0.07 -4.72 9.88
N PRO A 156 -0.02 -4.39 11.19
CA PRO A 156 1.02 -4.89 12.09
C PRO A 156 1.02 -6.43 12.17
N ALA A 157 -0.17 -7.04 12.08
CA ALA A 157 -0.30 -8.50 12.09
C ALA A 157 0.34 -9.13 10.85
N MET A 158 0.12 -8.56 9.66
CA MET A 158 0.74 -9.06 8.43
C MET A 158 2.27 -8.90 8.46
N THR A 159 2.75 -7.74 8.91
CA THR A 159 4.19 -7.51 9.10
C THR A 159 4.80 -8.55 10.05
N ALA A 160 4.17 -8.82 11.20
CA ALA A 160 4.67 -9.82 12.15
C ALA A 160 4.73 -11.24 11.56
N ILE A 161 3.73 -11.63 10.75
CA ILE A 161 3.74 -12.93 10.06
C ILE A 161 4.91 -13.00 9.09
N PHE A 162 5.14 -11.95 8.30
CA PHE A 162 6.25 -11.89 7.35
C PHE A 162 7.62 -11.91 8.04
N ASP A 163 7.80 -11.10 9.09
CA ASP A 163 9.06 -11.06 9.83
C ASP A 163 9.40 -12.44 10.41
N ALA A 164 8.43 -13.14 10.97
CA ALA A 164 8.60 -14.50 11.47
C ALA A 164 8.90 -15.51 10.34
N ASP A 165 8.25 -15.37 9.17
CA ASP A 165 8.51 -16.20 7.98
C ASP A 165 9.94 -16.03 7.46
N GLN A 166 10.45 -14.79 7.41
CA GLN A 166 11.80 -14.50 6.95
C GLN A 166 12.85 -14.89 8.01
N ALA A 167 12.55 -14.73 9.30
CA ALA A 167 13.46 -15.09 10.39
C ALA A 167 13.86 -16.57 10.38
N ASP A 168 12.94 -17.48 10.00
CA ASP A 168 13.20 -18.91 9.89
C ASP A 168 14.25 -19.28 8.82
N ARG A 169 14.62 -18.33 7.95
CA ARG A 169 15.44 -18.54 6.75
C ARG A 169 16.77 -17.77 6.76
N LEU A 170 17.14 -17.14 7.89
CA LEU A 170 18.37 -16.34 8.00
C LEU A 170 19.65 -17.18 7.81
N ASP A 171 19.65 -18.43 8.27
CA ASP A 171 20.74 -19.38 8.05
C ASP A 171 20.27 -20.54 7.15
N PRO A 172 20.38 -20.38 5.83
CA PRO A 172 19.79 -21.34 4.91
C PRO A 172 20.57 -22.67 4.83
N ALA A 173 21.75 -22.76 5.45
CA ALA A 173 22.51 -24.02 5.53
C ALA A 173 21.97 -24.97 6.62
N HIS A 174 21.28 -24.44 7.63
CA HIS A 174 20.86 -25.22 8.82
C HIS A 174 19.34 -25.15 9.08
N ILE A 175 18.53 -25.01 8.03
CA ILE A 175 17.07 -24.96 8.15
C ILE A 175 16.50 -26.34 8.53
N ASN A 176 15.74 -26.39 9.63
CA ASN A 176 14.91 -27.54 9.95
C ASN A 176 13.58 -27.47 9.17
N TRP A 177 13.57 -28.00 7.95
CA TRP A 177 12.41 -27.96 7.06
C TRP A 177 11.15 -28.63 7.63
N LYS A 178 11.28 -29.64 8.50
CA LYS A 178 10.11 -30.26 9.16
C LYS A 178 9.38 -29.25 10.06
N VAL A 179 10.11 -28.36 10.70
CA VAL A 179 9.54 -27.32 11.57
C VAL A 179 9.06 -26.15 10.72
N VAL A 180 9.91 -25.64 9.82
CA VAL A 180 9.60 -24.46 9.00
C VAL A 180 8.37 -24.71 8.11
N SER A 181 8.25 -25.87 7.45
CA SER A 181 7.09 -26.15 6.60
C SER A 181 5.76 -26.24 7.36
N LEU A 182 5.78 -26.61 8.66
CA LEU A 182 4.58 -26.55 9.51
C LEU A 182 4.20 -25.10 9.80
N PHE A 183 5.17 -24.25 10.14
CA PHE A 183 4.91 -22.83 10.37
C PHE A 183 4.52 -22.09 9.10
N ASP A 184 5.11 -22.39 7.94
CA ASP A 184 4.71 -21.80 6.65
C ASP A 184 3.23 -22.06 6.36
N ARG A 185 2.73 -23.27 6.64
CA ARG A 185 1.30 -23.61 6.48
C ARG A 185 0.42 -22.76 7.40
N ALA A 186 0.75 -22.69 8.69
CA ALA A 186 0.00 -21.91 9.66
C ALA A 186 -0.01 -20.40 9.30
N ARG A 187 1.13 -19.85 8.85
CA ARG A 187 1.25 -18.46 8.40
C ARG A 187 0.42 -18.19 7.15
N ARG A 188 0.37 -19.13 6.18
CA ARG A 188 -0.53 -19.01 5.02
C ARG A 188 -2.00 -18.97 5.44
N GLU A 189 -2.42 -19.79 6.40
CA GLU A 189 -3.80 -19.77 6.93
C GLU A 189 -4.14 -18.44 7.61
N GLN A 190 -3.24 -17.92 8.45
CA GLN A 190 -3.40 -16.62 9.10
C GLN A 190 -3.43 -15.47 8.08
N THR A 191 -2.56 -15.51 7.08
CA THR A 191 -2.50 -14.53 5.99
C THR A 191 -3.79 -14.58 5.16
N GLN A 192 -4.31 -15.77 4.88
CA GLN A 192 -5.58 -15.93 4.18
C GLN A 192 -6.74 -15.31 4.96
N ALA A 193 -6.79 -15.50 6.28
CA ALA A 193 -7.81 -14.87 7.11
C ALA A 193 -7.77 -13.33 7.04
N LEU A 194 -6.58 -12.73 7.02
CA LEU A 194 -6.40 -11.27 6.87
C LEU A 194 -6.83 -10.76 5.49
N LEU A 195 -6.61 -11.56 4.43
CA LEU A 195 -7.08 -11.26 3.08
C LEU A 195 -8.61 -11.32 3.00
N ASP A 196 -9.20 -12.40 3.54
CA ASP A 196 -10.64 -12.66 3.48
C ASP A 196 -11.45 -11.63 4.29
N SER A 197 -10.89 -11.12 5.40
CA SER A 197 -11.50 -10.04 6.19
C SER A 197 -11.35 -8.65 5.56
N GLY A 198 -10.62 -8.52 4.45
CA GLY A 198 -10.31 -7.23 3.82
C GLY A 198 -9.39 -6.34 4.67
N SER A 199 -8.62 -6.92 5.60
CA SER A 199 -7.77 -6.16 6.54
C SER A 199 -6.42 -5.73 5.95
N LEU A 200 -6.08 -6.18 4.75
CA LEU A 200 -4.85 -5.81 4.04
C LEU A 200 -5.11 -4.69 3.04
N SER A 201 -4.33 -3.60 3.13
CA SER A 201 -4.57 -2.41 2.33
C SER A 201 -3.32 -1.84 1.66
N SER A 202 -2.15 -1.86 2.30
CA SER A 202 -0.94 -1.20 1.77
C SER A 202 -0.18 -2.08 0.79
N GLY A 203 0.69 -1.49 -0.04
CA GLY A 203 1.58 -2.30 -0.87
C GLY A 203 2.45 -3.25 -0.04
N ASP A 204 2.83 -2.85 1.18
CA ASP A 204 3.60 -3.69 2.12
C ASP A 204 2.81 -4.94 2.52
N ASP A 205 1.51 -4.80 2.83
CA ASP A 205 0.67 -5.93 3.20
C ASP A 205 0.65 -7.01 2.13
N PHE A 206 0.45 -6.59 0.87
CA PHE A 206 0.41 -7.52 -0.27
C PHE A 206 1.80 -8.06 -0.62
N TYR A 207 2.87 -7.29 -0.41
CA TYR A 207 4.24 -7.76 -0.55
C TYR A 207 4.57 -8.84 0.48
N HIS A 208 4.27 -8.59 1.76
CA HIS A 208 4.43 -9.54 2.85
C HIS A 208 3.62 -10.81 2.61
N ALA A 209 2.35 -10.68 2.22
CA ALA A 209 1.51 -11.82 1.88
C ALA A 209 2.06 -12.62 0.70
N ALA A 210 2.58 -11.95 -0.35
CA ALA A 210 3.22 -12.63 -1.47
C ALA A 210 4.41 -13.48 -1.01
N PHE A 211 5.23 -12.97 -0.09
CA PHE A 211 6.35 -13.74 0.46
C PHE A 211 5.90 -14.98 1.24
N VAL A 212 4.85 -14.86 2.04
CA VAL A 212 4.30 -16.01 2.79
C VAL A 212 3.73 -17.07 1.85
N PHE A 213 2.97 -16.68 0.83
CA PHE A 213 2.40 -17.61 -0.14
C PHE A 213 3.45 -18.21 -1.09
N GLN A 214 4.56 -17.52 -1.37
CA GLN A 214 5.62 -18.06 -2.22
C GLN A 214 6.27 -19.33 -1.62
N HIS A 215 6.16 -19.52 -0.30
CA HIS A 215 6.62 -20.71 0.43
C HIS A 215 5.55 -21.82 0.49
N GLY A 216 4.54 -21.74 -0.38
CA GLY A 216 3.55 -22.77 -0.63
C GLY A 216 4.12 -24.08 -1.18
N ASP A 217 3.27 -25.08 -1.27
CA ASP A 217 3.59 -26.42 -1.78
C ASP A 217 2.78 -26.81 -3.02
N LYS A 218 2.01 -25.87 -3.59
CA LYS A 218 1.12 -26.11 -4.74
C LYS A 218 1.18 -24.96 -5.75
N PRO A 219 0.89 -25.22 -7.04
CA PRO A 219 0.82 -24.17 -8.07
C PRO A 219 -0.08 -22.99 -7.70
N ASP A 220 -1.22 -23.25 -7.05
CA ASP A 220 -2.19 -22.23 -6.63
C ASP A 220 -1.59 -21.26 -5.61
N ASP A 221 -0.71 -21.72 -4.72
CA ASP A 221 -0.04 -20.85 -3.75
C ASP A 221 0.89 -19.86 -4.48
N PHE A 222 1.63 -20.33 -5.48
CA PHE A 222 2.54 -19.47 -6.26
C PHE A 222 1.78 -18.50 -7.15
N MET A 223 0.67 -18.91 -7.74
CA MET A 223 -0.19 -18.02 -8.53
C MET A 223 -0.86 -16.96 -7.64
N ARG A 224 -1.29 -17.33 -6.43
CA ARG A 224 -1.77 -16.37 -5.43
C ARG A 224 -0.67 -15.39 -5.04
N ALA A 225 0.53 -15.88 -4.74
CA ALA A 225 1.67 -15.03 -4.42
C ALA A 225 1.99 -14.04 -5.56
N HIS A 226 1.91 -14.49 -6.82
CA HIS A 226 2.08 -13.63 -7.99
C HIS A 226 1.01 -12.53 -8.06
N ALA A 227 -0.27 -12.87 -7.89
CA ALA A 227 -1.36 -11.89 -7.87
C ALA A 227 -1.18 -10.85 -6.76
N LEU A 228 -0.77 -11.28 -5.56
CA LEU A 228 -0.47 -10.40 -4.44
C LEU A 228 0.70 -9.46 -4.74
N ALA A 229 1.77 -9.97 -5.36
CA ALA A 229 2.89 -9.14 -5.81
C ALA A 229 2.46 -8.05 -6.81
N MET A 230 1.56 -8.37 -7.75
CA MET A 230 1.01 -7.38 -8.68
C MET A 230 0.21 -6.29 -7.97
N ILE A 231 -0.57 -6.63 -6.93
CA ILE A 231 -1.27 -5.64 -6.10
C ILE A 231 -0.27 -4.77 -5.35
N ALA A 232 0.80 -5.34 -4.79
CA ALA A 232 1.84 -4.59 -4.11
C ALA A 232 2.48 -3.54 -5.03
N ILE A 233 2.83 -3.92 -6.27
CA ILE A 233 3.37 -3.02 -7.30
C ILE A 233 2.36 -1.90 -7.58
N ALA A 234 1.10 -2.24 -7.85
CA ALA A 234 0.04 -1.28 -8.13
C ALA A 234 -0.21 -0.30 -6.96
N ARG A 235 0.09 -0.73 -5.72
CA ARG A 235 -0.03 0.06 -4.50
C ARG A 235 1.28 0.72 -4.07
N GLY A 236 2.24 0.87 -4.98
CA GLY A 236 3.43 1.71 -4.79
C GLY A 236 4.66 1.00 -4.23
N ARG A 237 4.74 -0.34 -4.33
CA ARG A 237 5.93 -1.13 -3.97
C ARG A 237 6.67 -1.63 -5.22
N PRO A 238 7.50 -0.79 -5.87
CA PRO A 238 8.18 -1.15 -7.12
C PRO A 238 9.19 -2.30 -6.95
N ASP A 239 9.71 -2.48 -5.74
CA ASP A 239 10.58 -3.60 -5.35
C ASP A 239 9.87 -4.96 -5.36
N ALA A 240 8.54 -4.98 -5.31
CA ALA A 240 7.74 -6.20 -5.40
C ALA A 240 7.80 -6.88 -6.79
N THR A 241 8.36 -6.21 -7.80
CA THR A 241 8.62 -6.81 -9.13
C THR A 241 9.49 -8.06 -9.08
N TRP A 242 10.47 -8.11 -8.17
CA TRP A 242 11.32 -9.30 -8.01
C TRP A 242 10.51 -10.49 -7.51
N ILE A 243 9.67 -10.32 -6.47
CA ILE A 243 8.87 -11.43 -5.93
C ILE A 243 7.81 -11.86 -6.95
N GLY A 244 7.23 -10.92 -7.72
CA GLY A 244 6.31 -11.24 -8.81
C GLY A 244 6.97 -12.11 -9.91
N ALA A 245 8.23 -11.82 -10.26
CA ALA A 245 9.01 -12.66 -11.17
C ALA A 245 9.32 -14.03 -10.55
N ALA A 246 9.69 -14.05 -9.26
CA ALA A 246 10.06 -15.27 -8.56
C ALA A 246 8.89 -16.26 -8.41
N THR A 247 7.71 -15.75 -8.09
CA THR A 247 6.50 -16.57 -7.96
C THR A 247 6.02 -17.12 -9.31
N LEU A 248 6.18 -16.36 -10.40
CA LEU A 248 5.86 -16.84 -11.74
C LEU A 248 6.82 -17.97 -12.18
N ASP A 249 8.12 -17.80 -11.99
CA ASP A 249 9.09 -18.85 -12.29
C ASP A 249 8.83 -20.12 -11.46
N ARG A 250 8.47 -19.98 -10.17
CA ARG A 250 8.10 -21.13 -9.33
C ARG A 250 6.84 -21.82 -9.82
N TYR A 251 5.80 -21.06 -10.18
CA TYR A 251 4.59 -21.61 -10.79
C TYR A 251 4.90 -22.39 -12.07
N LEU A 252 5.74 -21.84 -12.95
CA LEU A 252 6.16 -22.49 -14.19
C LEU A 252 6.88 -23.81 -13.91
N GLN A 253 7.88 -23.81 -13.04
CA GLN A 253 8.63 -25.03 -12.71
C GLN A 253 7.74 -26.10 -12.08
N TYR A 254 6.89 -25.73 -11.12
CA TYR A 254 5.98 -26.67 -10.47
C TYR A 254 4.94 -27.24 -11.45
N SER A 255 4.64 -26.51 -12.52
CA SER A 255 3.76 -26.93 -13.61
C SER A 255 4.49 -27.66 -14.75
N GLY A 256 5.76 -28.05 -14.55
CA GLY A 256 6.55 -28.77 -15.56
C GLY A 256 7.01 -27.91 -16.74
N ARG A 257 6.99 -26.58 -16.60
CA ARG A 257 7.43 -25.62 -17.62
C ARG A 257 8.78 -25.00 -17.22
N PRO A 258 9.62 -24.62 -18.20
CA PRO A 258 10.84 -23.87 -17.91
C PRO A 258 10.52 -22.51 -17.31
N GLN A 259 11.36 -22.06 -16.38
CA GLN A 259 11.34 -20.69 -15.87
C GLN A 259 11.81 -19.69 -16.94
N ILE A 260 11.51 -18.40 -16.74
CA ILE A 260 11.77 -17.35 -17.74
C ILE A 260 12.61 -16.19 -17.20
N TYR A 261 12.57 -15.92 -15.89
CA TYR A 261 13.40 -14.90 -15.25
C TYR A 261 14.72 -15.46 -14.69
N GLY A 262 14.72 -16.73 -14.29
CA GLY A 262 15.90 -17.38 -13.70
C GLY A 262 16.01 -17.16 -12.20
N THR A 263 14.90 -17.04 -11.50
CA THR A 263 14.89 -16.78 -10.05
C THR A 263 14.97 -18.04 -9.20
N GLN A 264 14.61 -19.21 -9.75
CA GLN A 264 14.62 -20.47 -9.02
C GLN A 264 15.94 -21.20 -9.19
N PHE A 265 16.58 -21.49 -8.06
CA PHE A 265 17.79 -22.32 -7.98
C PHE A 265 17.41 -23.61 -7.28
N THR A 266 17.67 -24.75 -7.92
CA THR A 266 17.40 -26.08 -7.38
C THR A 266 18.68 -26.90 -7.39
N ARG A 267 18.75 -27.94 -6.55
CA ARG A 267 19.86 -28.88 -6.55
C ARG A 267 19.31 -30.30 -6.65
N PRO A 268 19.01 -30.80 -7.85
CA PRO A 268 18.50 -32.16 -8.04
C PRO A 268 19.57 -33.23 -7.87
N ALA A 269 20.86 -32.86 -7.98
CA ALA A 269 22.01 -33.75 -7.85
C ALA A 269 23.11 -33.08 -7.00
N THR A 270 24.33 -32.99 -7.52
CA THR A 270 25.48 -32.44 -6.78
C THR A 270 25.49 -30.92 -6.73
N ASP A 271 25.20 -30.28 -7.86
CA ASP A 271 25.37 -28.83 -8.04
C ASP A 271 24.02 -28.12 -8.17
N PHE A 272 23.98 -26.86 -7.75
CA PHE A 272 22.84 -25.99 -8.02
C PHE A 272 22.70 -25.71 -9.52
N THR A 273 21.47 -25.75 -9.98
CA THR A 273 21.05 -25.43 -11.34
C THR A 273 19.85 -24.49 -11.32
N GLN A 274 19.62 -23.84 -12.45
CA GLN A 274 18.40 -23.09 -12.73
C GLN A 274 17.57 -23.81 -13.81
N GLU A 275 17.94 -25.01 -14.26
CA GLU A 275 17.17 -25.72 -15.27
C GLU A 275 15.84 -26.27 -14.74
N PRO A 276 14.80 -26.38 -15.59
CA PRO A 276 14.74 -25.93 -16.98
C PRO A 276 14.53 -24.41 -17.12
N TYR A 277 15.28 -23.74 -18.00
CA TYR A 277 15.27 -22.26 -18.16
C TYR A 277 15.33 -21.77 -19.63
N GLN A 278 14.28 -21.07 -20.08
CA GLN A 278 14.25 -20.35 -21.36
C GLN A 278 15.00 -19.00 -21.32
N ARG A 279 16.34 -19.06 -21.24
CA ARG A 279 17.19 -17.86 -21.08
C ARG A 279 17.00 -16.79 -22.15
N GLY A 280 16.72 -17.19 -23.39
CA GLY A 280 16.59 -16.28 -24.53
C GLY A 280 15.24 -15.54 -24.63
N LEU A 281 14.25 -15.91 -23.81
CA LEU A 281 12.91 -15.28 -23.89
C LEU A 281 12.93 -13.83 -23.42
N LEU A 282 13.62 -13.56 -22.31
CA LEU A 282 13.73 -12.22 -21.73
C LEU A 282 15.15 -11.69 -21.93
N SER A 283 15.29 -10.41 -22.28
CA SER A 283 16.58 -9.73 -22.31
C SER A 283 17.03 -9.34 -20.90
N ASP A 284 18.33 -9.09 -20.73
CA ASP A 284 18.84 -8.56 -19.46
C ASP A 284 18.27 -7.18 -19.09
N ALA A 285 17.80 -6.40 -20.08
CA ALA A 285 17.08 -5.15 -19.82
C ALA A 285 15.73 -5.40 -19.13
N ILE A 286 14.98 -6.42 -19.58
CA ILE A 286 13.71 -6.82 -18.95
C ILE A 286 13.96 -7.38 -17.55
N ARG A 287 15.00 -8.21 -17.37
CA ARG A 287 15.38 -8.73 -16.04
C ARG A 287 15.67 -7.60 -15.07
N LYS A 288 16.55 -6.66 -15.45
CA LYS A 288 16.88 -5.48 -14.63
C LYS A 288 15.66 -4.64 -14.29
N ALA A 289 14.78 -4.38 -15.26
CA ALA A 289 13.55 -3.63 -15.03
C ALA A 289 12.59 -4.34 -14.06
N SER A 290 12.71 -5.66 -13.92
CA SER A 290 11.95 -6.49 -12.97
C SER A 290 12.73 -6.75 -11.67
N ASN A 291 13.82 -6.01 -11.41
CA ASN A 291 14.75 -6.22 -10.29
C ASN A 291 15.37 -7.63 -10.22
N VAL A 292 15.43 -8.34 -11.35
CA VAL A 292 16.09 -9.64 -11.48
C VAL A 292 17.52 -9.45 -12.02
N PRO A 293 18.55 -10.12 -11.45
CA PRO A 293 19.92 -10.04 -11.95
C PRO A 293 20.06 -10.49 -13.41
N THR A 294 21.10 -10.00 -14.10
CA THR A 294 21.44 -10.45 -15.47
C THR A 294 21.83 -11.92 -15.50
N LEU A 295 21.82 -12.56 -16.68
CA LEU A 295 22.25 -13.95 -16.81
C LEU A 295 23.66 -14.20 -16.25
N ALA A 296 24.61 -13.30 -16.53
CA ALA A 296 25.96 -13.40 -15.98
C ALA A 296 25.98 -13.30 -14.45
N ALA A 297 25.20 -12.40 -13.85
CA ALA A 297 25.10 -12.27 -12.40
C ALA A 297 24.40 -13.48 -11.75
N GLN A 298 23.39 -14.05 -12.40
CA GLN A 298 22.73 -15.28 -11.95
C GLN A 298 23.70 -16.46 -11.92
N GLU A 299 24.60 -16.59 -12.91
CA GLU A 299 25.61 -17.65 -12.91
C GLU A 299 26.61 -17.50 -11.74
N HIS A 300 26.99 -16.27 -11.39
CA HIS A 300 27.77 -16.01 -10.17
C HIS A 300 27.00 -16.38 -8.90
N GLN A 301 25.68 -16.15 -8.86
CA GLN A 301 24.83 -16.57 -7.74
C GLN A 301 24.71 -18.09 -7.64
N ARG A 302 24.50 -18.78 -8.77
CA ARG A 302 24.45 -20.25 -8.85
C ARG A 302 25.69 -20.89 -8.23
N THR A 303 26.87 -20.46 -8.68
CA THR A 303 28.16 -20.94 -8.16
C THR A 303 28.45 -20.50 -6.72
N ALA A 304 27.83 -19.42 -6.24
CA ALA A 304 27.90 -19.04 -4.83
C ALA A 304 27.03 -19.95 -3.94
N TRP A 305 25.90 -20.46 -4.45
CA TRP A 305 25.07 -21.42 -3.71
C TRP A 305 25.81 -22.73 -3.44
N ASP A 306 26.57 -23.26 -4.40
CA ASP A 306 27.40 -24.45 -4.20
C ASP A 306 28.40 -24.28 -3.03
N ARG A 307 28.92 -23.05 -2.87
CA ARG A 307 29.85 -22.70 -1.78
C ARG A 307 29.15 -22.45 -0.44
N ARG A 308 27.97 -21.85 -0.47
CA ARG A 308 27.19 -21.49 0.73
C ARG A 308 26.49 -22.70 1.35
N MET A 309 26.14 -23.68 0.54
CA MET A 309 25.49 -24.93 0.96
C MET A 309 26.27 -26.13 0.44
N PRO A 310 27.49 -26.41 0.95
CA PRO A 310 28.23 -27.58 0.52
C PRO A 310 27.45 -28.85 0.85
N LEU A 311 27.59 -29.90 0.03
CA LEU A 311 27.13 -31.23 0.42
C LEU A 311 27.92 -31.68 1.65
N GLU A 312 27.23 -32.20 2.67
CA GLU A 312 27.91 -32.93 3.73
C GLU A 312 28.69 -34.08 3.08
N LYS A 313 30.00 -34.13 3.31
CA LYS A 313 30.78 -35.31 2.93
C LYS A 313 30.31 -36.43 3.85
N THR A 314 29.62 -37.43 3.30
CA THR A 314 29.32 -38.66 4.03
C THR A 314 30.65 -39.22 4.56
N PRO A 315 30.77 -39.50 5.87
CA PRO A 315 31.98 -40.03 6.46
C PRO A 315 32.44 -41.36 5.84
#